data_AF-A0AAP5N3V9-F1
#
_entry.id   AF-A0AAP5N3V9-F1
#
_cell.length_a   1.000
_cell.length_b   1.000
_cell.length_c   1.000
_cell.angle_alpha   90.00
_cell.angle_beta   90.00
_cell.angle_gamma   90.00
#
_symmetry.space_group_name_H-M   'P 1'
#
loop_
_entity.id
_entity.type
_entity.pdbx_description
1 polymer ?
#
loop_
_entity_poly.entity_id
_entity_poly.type
_entity_poly.pdbx_seq_one_letter_code
_entity_poly.pdbx_strand_id
1 'polypeptide(L)'
;MVSKQIEQQVIEQLTGYRDIVGRLRVLETYSVGNGITVSRLNEDDHLQELHQKLRGLPSYMYLTPYEQKLETAANAYLVSHPTGTKAQLQAVRNCNPLDEEDAKNLRVLQNKIRKVIKARTGVVDGYEAILEQLAEYQDLQAEKTRIDSVLQVMEQQESHLADLLRLRYIEGCGISKATKKMNISRSTLYRWVPEALGKYAKLIGLN
;
A
#
# COMPACT_ATOMS: atom_id res chain seq x y z
N MET A 1 0.52 37.26 -9.76
CA MET A 1 1.84 36.59 -9.86
C MET A 1 1.97 35.70 -8.65
N VAL A 2 2.23 34.42 -8.86
CA VAL A 2 2.49 33.49 -7.75
C VAL A 2 3.81 33.87 -7.09
N SER A 3 3.88 33.83 -5.77
CA SER A 3 5.10 34.23 -5.05
C SER A 3 6.22 33.23 -5.36
N LYS A 4 7.49 33.67 -5.34
CA LYS A 4 8.65 32.77 -5.53
C LYS A 4 8.66 31.61 -4.54
N GLN A 5 8.09 31.80 -3.35
CA GLN A 5 7.98 30.75 -2.34
C GLN A 5 7.02 29.65 -2.78
N ILE A 6 5.87 30.01 -3.34
CA ILE A 6 4.89 29.04 -3.85
C ILE A 6 5.44 28.32 -5.09
N GLU A 7 6.11 29.03 -6.00
CA GLU A 7 6.77 28.39 -7.15
C GLU A 7 7.78 27.34 -6.67
N GLN A 8 8.57 27.66 -5.65
CA GLN A 8 9.55 26.75 -5.08
C GLN A 8 8.88 25.52 -4.43
N GLN A 9 7.77 25.71 -3.70
CA GLN A 9 6.99 24.60 -3.12
C GLN A 9 6.46 23.64 -4.19
N VAL A 10 5.91 24.18 -5.29
CA VAL A 10 5.42 23.37 -6.41
C VAL A 10 6.58 22.60 -7.07
N ILE A 11 7.72 23.25 -7.26
CA ILE A 11 8.92 22.60 -7.81
C ILE A 11 9.36 21.46 -6.89
N GLU A 12 9.45 21.68 -5.58
CA GLU A 12 9.85 20.67 -4.60
C GLU A 12 8.92 19.45 -4.63
N GLN A 13 7.60 19.68 -4.64
CA GLN A 13 6.60 18.63 -4.72
C GLN A 13 6.76 17.79 -6.02
N LEU A 14 6.89 18.45 -7.17
CA LEU A 14 7.04 17.77 -8.46
C LEU A 14 8.38 17.05 -8.59
N THR A 15 9.46 17.62 -8.04
CA THR A 15 10.80 17.00 -8.10
C THR A 15 10.87 15.78 -7.19
N GLY A 16 10.21 15.82 -6.02
CA GLY A 16 10.09 14.70 -5.10
C GLY A 16 9.20 13.55 -5.61
N TYR A 17 8.42 13.73 -6.68
CA TYR A 17 7.53 12.70 -7.19
C TYR A 17 8.23 11.37 -7.49
N ARG A 18 9.44 11.41 -8.07
CA ARG A 18 10.19 10.18 -8.37
C ARG A 18 10.68 9.47 -7.10
N ASP A 19 10.99 10.22 -6.06
CA ASP A 19 11.36 9.67 -4.76
C ASP A 19 10.15 9.01 -4.09
N ILE A 20 8.96 9.63 -4.18
CA ILE A 20 7.69 9.03 -3.75
C ILE A 20 7.46 7.69 -4.46
N VAL A 21 7.53 7.67 -5.80
CA VAL A 21 7.35 6.44 -6.60
C VAL A 21 8.41 5.38 -6.27
N GLY A 22 9.66 5.80 -6.10
CA GLY A 22 10.75 4.90 -5.71
C GLY A 22 10.52 4.30 -4.32
N ARG A 23 10.09 5.11 -3.36
CA ARG A 23 9.81 4.69 -1.99
C ARG A 23 8.61 3.76 -1.92
N LEU A 24 7.53 4.04 -2.66
CA LEU A 24 6.38 3.13 -2.79
C LEU A 24 6.81 1.76 -3.31
N ARG A 25 7.63 1.69 -4.38
CA ARG A 25 8.16 0.41 -4.90
C ARG A 25 8.99 -0.35 -3.88
N VAL A 26 9.77 0.35 -3.07
CA VAL A 26 10.56 -0.24 -2.00
C VAL A 26 9.66 -0.76 -0.87
N LEU A 27 8.63 0.01 -0.48
CA LEU A 27 7.64 -0.40 0.52
C LEU A 27 6.83 -1.62 0.06
N GLU A 28 6.52 -1.72 -1.23
CA GLU A 28 5.82 -2.86 -1.83
C GLU A 28 6.58 -4.18 -1.74
N THR A 29 7.92 -4.16 -1.77
CA THR A 29 8.75 -5.37 -1.72
C THR A 29 9.00 -5.89 -0.31
N TYR A 30 8.66 -5.14 0.74
CA TYR A 30 8.77 -5.64 2.10
C TYR A 30 7.73 -6.72 2.37
N SER A 31 8.23 -7.92 2.68
CA SER A 31 7.43 -9.06 3.11
C SER A 31 7.08 -8.88 4.59
N VAL A 32 5.78 -8.83 4.89
CA VAL A 32 5.24 -8.68 6.24
C VAL A 32 5.09 -10.05 6.94
N GLY A 33 5.61 -11.12 6.31
CA GLY A 33 5.47 -12.52 6.73
C GLY A 33 4.36 -13.26 5.98
N ASN A 34 4.44 -14.60 5.95
CA ASN A 34 3.50 -15.50 5.23
C ASN A 34 3.30 -15.20 3.72
N GLY A 35 4.23 -14.50 3.06
CA GLY A 35 4.11 -14.17 1.63
C GLY A 35 3.14 -13.03 1.31
N ILE A 36 2.73 -12.24 2.32
CA ILE A 36 1.90 -11.05 2.17
C ILE A 36 2.83 -9.82 2.13
N THR A 37 2.65 -8.98 1.11
CA THR A 37 3.36 -7.69 0.92
C THR A 37 2.54 -6.53 1.48
N VAL A 38 3.20 -5.42 1.82
CA VAL A 38 2.55 -4.20 2.35
C VAL A 38 1.45 -3.68 1.41
N SER A 39 1.61 -3.84 0.09
CA SER A 39 0.58 -3.47 -0.90
C SER A 39 -0.76 -4.17 -0.69
N ARG A 40 -0.75 -5.46 -0.32
CA ARG A 40 -1.99 -6.23 -0.09
C ARG A 40 -2.71 -5.81 1.19
N LEU A 41 -1.97 -5.35 2.21
CA LEU A 41 -2.56 -4.86 3.46
C LEU A 41 -3.23 -3.49 3.30
N ASN A 42 -2.79 -2.69 2.31
CA ASN A 42 -3.40 -1.38 2.05
C ASN A 42 -4.75 -1.49 1.31
N GLU A 43 -5.04 -2.63 0.69
CA GLU A 43 -6.34 -2.90 0.07
C GLU A 43 -7.39 -3.34 1.13
N ASP A 44 -6.99 -3.60 2.38
CA ASP A 44 -7.79 -4.37 3.36
C ASP A 44 -8.78 -3.56 4.23
N ASP A 45 -9.76 -2.91 3.59
CA ASP A 45 -11.16 -3.09 4.04
C ASP A 45 -11.72 -4.47 3.60
N HIS A 46 -10.95 -5.20 2.78
CA HIS A 46 -11.28 -6.51 2.21
C HIS A 46 -11.11 -7.72 3.16
N LEU A 47 -10.51 -7.60 4.34
CA LEU A 47 -10.31 -8.77 5.21
C LEU A 47 -11.66 -9.31 5.75
N GLN A 48 -12.62 -8.42 5.99
CA GLN A 48 -14.00 -8.81 6.33
C GLN A 48 -14.79 -9.28 5.09
N GLU A 49 -14.64 -8.64 3.94
CA GLU A 49 -15.31 -9.06 2.69
C GLU A 49 -14.80 -10.40 2.18
N LEU A 50 -13.50 -10.67 2.28
CA LEU A 50 -12.88 -11.95 1.99
C LEU A 50 -13.45 -13.01 2.93
N HIS A 51 -13.53 -12.72 4.23
CA HIS A 51 -14.20 -13.61 5.18
C HIS A 51 -15.66 -13.89 4.80
N GLN A 52 -16.41 -12.91 4.28
CA GLN A 52 -17.77 -13.11 3.80
C GLN A 52 -17.84 -13.98 2.54
N LYS A 53 -16.97 -13.73 1.55
CA LYS A 53 -16.90 -14.49 0.29
C LYS A 53 -16.45 -15.94 0.51
N LEU A 54 -15.55 -16.18 1.46
CA LEU A 54 -15.04 -17.51 1.79
C LEU A 54 -16.03 -18.35 2.61
N ARG A 55 -16.99 -17.73 3.32
CA ARG A 55 -17.91 -18.40 4.25
C ARG A 55 -18.82 -19.48 3.62
N GLY A 56 -18.93 -19.49 2.28
CA GLY A 56 -19.75 -20.45 1.53
C GLY A 56 -18.97 -21.29 0.52
N LEU A 57 -17.64 -21.17 0.47
CA LEU A 57 -16.81 -21.94 -0.47
C LEU A 57 -16.23 -23.18 0.20
N PRO A 58 -16.01 -24.28 -0.54
CA PRO A 58 -15.27 -25.43 -0.03
C PRO A 58 -13.81 -25.06 0.27
N SER A 59 -13.25 -25.57 1.37
CA SER A 59 -11.93 -25.18 1.84
C SER A 59 -10.79 -25.47 0.86
N TYR A 60 -10.94 -26.49 0.00
CA TYR A 60 -9.94 -26.81 -1.03
C TYR A 60 -9.78 -25.73 -2.11
N MET A 61 -10.74 -24.81 -2.25
CA MET A 61 -10.68 -23.72 -3.23
C MET A 61 -9.80 -22.56 -2.78
N TYR A 62 -9.52 -22.43 -1.48
CA TYR A 62 -8.83 -21.26 -0.93
C TYR A 62 -7.77 -21.60 0.14
N LEU A 63 -7.68 -22.85 0.58
CA LEU A 63 -6.60 -23.34 1.43
C LEU A 63 -5.56 -24.08 0.60
N THR A 64 -4.28 -23.86 0.93
CA THR A 64 -3.19 -24.70 0.40
C THR A 64 -3.30 -26.14 0.93
N PRO A 65 -2.67 -27.14 0.27
CA PRO A 65 -2.69 -28.52 0.76
C PRO A 65 -2.18 -28.68 2.20
N TYR A 66 -1.24 -27.83 2.63
CA TYR A 66 -0.75 -27.81 4.00
C TYR A 66 -1.80 -27.26 4.99
N GLU A 67 -2.56 -26.25 4.59
CA GLU A 67 -3.61 -25.66 5.42
C GLU A 67 -4.85 -26.54 5.50
N GLN A 68 -5.18 -27.25 4.42
CA GLN A 68 -6.21 -28.28 4.43
C GLN A 68 -5.86 -29.39 5.43
N LYS A 69 -4.59 -29.80 5.53
CA LYS A 69 -4.14 -30.76 6.56
C LYS A 69 -4.36 -30.24 7.98
N LEU A 70 -4.03 -28.96 8.21
CA LEU A 70 -4.25 -28.33 9.51
C LEU A 70 -5.74 -28.18 9.84
N GLU A 71 -6.58 -27.88 8.86
CA GLU A 71 -8.04 -27.81 8.99
C GLU A 71 -8.65 -29.18 9.29
N THR A 72 -8.23 -30.23 8.58
CA THR A 72 -8.67 -31.60 8.83
C THR A 72 -8.31 -32.05 10.24
N ALA A 73 -7.07 -31.80 10.68
CA ALA A 73 -6.65 -32.08 12.05
C ALA A 73 -7.49 -31.27 13.06
N ALA A 74 -7.74 -29.99 12.80
CA ALA A 74 -8.59 -29.18 13.68
C ALA A 74 -10.03 -29.74 13.76
N ASN A 75 -10.64 -30.10 12.63
CA ASN A 75 -12.00 -30.63 12.57
C ASN A 75 -12.13 -32.03 13.22
N ALA A 76 -11.07 -32.84 13.21
CA ALA A 76 -11.05 -34.14 13.87
C ALA A 76 -11.11 -34.03 15.40
N TYR A 77 -10.57 -32.95 15.98
CA TYR A 77 -10.42 -32.80 17.43
C TYR A 77 -11.27 -31.69 18.07
N LEU A 78 -11.76 -30.73 17.28
CA LEU A 78 -12.63 -29.66 17.77
C LEU A 78 -14.09 -30.11 17.76
N VAL A 79 -14.62 -30.37 18.96
CA VAL A 79 -16.04 -30.73 19.17
C VAL A 79 -16.99 -29.54 18.90
N SER A 80 -16.49 -28.31 19.01
CA SER A 80 -17.22 -27.09 18.69
C SER A 80 -16.30 -26.08 17.99
N HIS A 81 -16.87 -25.23 17.14
CA HIS A 81 -16.17 -24.16 16.43
C HIS A 81 -16.43 -22.81 17.11
N PRO A 82 -15.75 -22.50 18.23
CA PRO A 82 -16.01 -21.27 18.95
C PRO A 82 -15.68 -20.05 18.10
N THR A 83 -16.55 -19.04 18.17
CA THR A 83 -16.32 -17.72 17.59
C THR A 83 -15.39 -16.91 18.49
N GLY A 84 -14.30 -16.39 17.91
CA GLY A 84 -13.33 -15.54 18.61
C GLY A 84 -11.97 -16.22 18.84
N THR A 85 -10.89 -15.51 18.57
CA THR A 85 -9.53 -16.07 18.51
C THR A 85 -9.02 -16.61 19.85
N LYS A 86 -9.39 -16.00 20.98
CA LYS A 86 -9.07 -16.50 22.32
C LYS A 86 -9.77 -17.83 22.64
N ALA A 87 -11.05 -17.96 22.27
CA ALA A 87 -11.81 -19.18 22.48
C ALA A 87 -11.33 -20.31 21.56
N GLN A 88 -10.97 -19.99 20.31
CA GLN A 88 -10.33 -20.92 19.38
C GLN A 88 -8.99 -21.44 19.93
N LEU A 89 -8.15 -20.58 20.51
CA LEU A 89 -6.89 -21.03 21.12
C LEU A 89 -7.13 -22.01 22.27
N GLN A 90 -8.14 -21.77 23.10
CA GLN A 90 -8.47 -22.62 24.23
C GLN A 90 -9.02 -23.96 23.77
N ALA A 91 -9.88 -23.98 22.74
CA ALA A 91 -10.40 -25.22 22.18
C ALA A 91 -9.27 -26.12 21.62
N VAL A 92 -8.31 -25.54 20.90
CA VAL A 92 -7.16 -26.28 20.34
C VAL A 92 -6.17 -26.72 21.43
N ARG A 93 -6.08 -26.01 22.56
CA ARG A 93 -5.29 -26.44 23.72
C ARG A 93 -5.89 -27.63 24.46
N ASN A 94 -7.21 -27.77 24.43
CA ASN A 94 -7.92 -28.84 25.11
C ASN A 94 -7.99 -30.13 24.26
N CYS A 95 -7.54 -30.10 23.01
CA CYS A 95 -7.43 -31.29 22.16
C CYS A 95 -6.30 -32.19 22.66
N ASN A 96 -6.62 -33.46 22.90
CA ASN A 96 -5.63 -34.51 23.15
C ASN A 96 -5.33 -35.23 21.82
N PRO A 97 -4.13 -35.06 21.23
CA PRO A 97 -3.77 -35.72 19.98
C PRO A 97 -3.69 -37.24 20.17
N LEU A 98 -4.09 -38.00 19.16
CA LEU A 98 -4.00 -39.46 19.14
C LEU A 98 -2.63 -39.95 18.61
N ASP A 99 -1.94 -39.13 17.80
CA ASP A 99 -0.63 -39.45 17.24
C ASP A 99 0.35 -38.23 17.23
N GLU A 100 1.61 -38.49 16.86
CA GLU A 100 2.67 -37.46 16.83
C GLU A 100 2.50 -36.44 15.70
N GLU A 101 1.88 -36.81 14.58
CA GLU A 101 1.66 -35.93 13.44
C GLU A 101 0.58 -34.89 13.77
N ASP A 102 -0.49 -35.32 14.41
CA ASP A 102 -1.57 -34.49 14.92
C ASP A 102 -1.10 -33.60 16.07
N ALA A 103 -0.23 -34.10 16.95
CA ALA A 103 0.40 -33.28 17.97
C ALA A 103 1.21 -32.12 17.35
N LYS A 104 1.92 -32.37 16.24
CA LYS A 104 2.67 -31.35 15.51
C LYS A 104 1.73 -30.36 14.81
N ASN A 105 0.69 -30.84 14.16
CA ASN A 105 -0.30 -30.02 13.46
C ASN A 105 -1.08 -29.11 14.43
N LEU A 106 -1.53 -29.64 15.57
CA LEU A 106 -2.19 -28.86 16.62
C LEU A 106 -1.26 -27.81 17.24
N ARG A 107 0.03 -28.12 17.45
CA ARG A 107 1.03 -27.12 17.90
C ARG A 107 1.22 -26.00 16.88
N VAL A 108 1.29 -26.32 15.60
CA VAL A 108 1.37 -25.32 14.52
C VAL A 108 0.12 -24.44 14.54
N LEU A 109 -1.06 -25.04 14.68
CA LEU A 109 -2.34 -24.32 14.71
C LEU A 109 -2.42 -23.40 15.94
N GLN A 110 -2.01 -23.86 17.12
CA GLN A 110 -1.91 -23.01 18.32
C GLN A 110 -0.95 -21.83 18.11
N ASN A 111 0.20 -22.07 17.48
CA ASN A 111 1.17 -21.01 17.20
C ASN A 111 0.62 -19.98 16.21
N LYS A 112 -0.10 -20.42 15.17
CA LYS A 112 -0.78 -19.51 14.23
C LYS A 112 -1.85 -18.67 14.94
N ILE A 113 -2.70 -19.29 15.77
CA ILE A 113 -3.73 -18.56 16.53
C ILE A 113 -3.10 -17.59 17.54
N ARG A 114 -2.01 -17.99 18.23
CA ARG A 114 -1.26 -17.09 19.13
C ARG A 114 -0.67 -15.89 18.39
N LYS A 115 -0.15 -16.06 17.18
CA LYS A 115 0.32 -14.93 16.34
C LYS A 115 -0.82 -13.96 16.03
N VAL A 116 -2.01 -14.46 15.69
CA VAL A 116 -3.19 -13.63 15.44
C VAL A 116 -3.67 -12.91 16.70
N ILE A 117 -3.69 -13.59 17.85
CA ILE A 117 -4.02 -12.95 19.14
C ILE A 117 -2.97 -11.88 19.47
N LYS A 118 -1.68 -12.18 19.34
CA LYS A 118 -0.58 -11.24 19.60
C LYS A 118 -0.70 -10.00 18.70
N ALA A 119 -1.04 -10.18 17.43
CA ALA A 119 -1.31 -9.08 16.50
C ALA A 119 -2.53 -8.23 16.91
N ARG A 120 -3.56 -8.83 17.52
CA ARG A 120 -4.79 -8.14 17.95
C ARG A 120 -4.73 -7.54 19.35
N THR A 121 -3.86 -8.04 20.23
CA THR A 121 -3.77 -7.61 21.64
C THR A 121 -2.59 -6.69 21.93
N GLY A 122 -1.81 -6.28 20.92
CA GLY A 122 -0.82 -5.21 21.03
C GLY A 122 0.39 -5.49 21.96
N VAL A 123 0.70 -6.76 22.25
CA VAL A 123 1.90 -7.07 23.06
C VAL A 123 3.14 -7.03 22.14
N VAL A 124 3.89 -5.94 22.33
CA VAL A 124 5.00 -5.38 21.57
C VAL A 124 6.07 -6.41 21.20
N ASP A 125 6.25 -6.59 19.89
CA ASP A 125 7.52 -6.58 19.16
C ASP A 125 7.23 -7.07 17.73
N GLY A 126 7.24 -6.13 16.78
CA GLY A 126 7.17 -6.39 15.33
C GLY A 126 6.02 -5.72 14.57
N TYR A 127 4.87 -5.43 15.20
CA TYR A 127 3.71 -4.84 14.49
C TYR A 127 3.78 -3.32 14.35
N GLU A 128 4.40 -2.63 15.31
CA GLU A 128 4.52 -1.16 15.29
C GLU A 128 5.31 -0.68 14.06
N ALA A 129 6.44 -1.32 13.74
CA ALA A 129 7.21 -1.03 12.54
C ALA A 129 6.43 -1.31 11.23
N ILE A 130 5.51 -2.29 11.24
CA ILE A 130 4.65 -2.61 10.09
C ILE A 130 3.56 -1.54 9.93
N LEU A 131 2.95 -1.12 11.03
CA LEU A 131 1.97 -0.04 11.05
C LEU A 131 2.58 1.29 10.56
N GLU A 132 3.78 1.62 11.01
CA GLU A 132 4.51 2.80 10.55
C GLU A 132 4.78 2.73 9.05
N GLN A 133 5.23 1.58 8.53
CA GLN A 133 5.45 1.39 7.09
C GLN A 133 4.16 1.45 6.27
N LEU A 134 3.05 0.95 6.81
CA LEU A 134 1.74 1.01 6.16
C LEU A 134 1.21 2.45 6.14
N ALA A 135 1.34 3.18 7.24
CA ALA A 135 0.97 4.59 7.32
C ALA A 135 1.83 5.42 6.34
N GLU A 136 3.13 5.19 6.30
CA GLU A 136 4.03 5.81 5.32
C GLU A 136 3.59 5.51 3.88
N TYR A 137 3.24 4.25 3.58
CA TYR A 137 2.75 3.85 2.26
C TYR A 137 1.46 4.59 1.87
N GLN A 138 0.51 4.69 2.81
CA GLN A 138 -0.76 5.39 2.60
C GLN A 138 -0.57 6.88 2.32
N ASP A 139 0.27 7.55 3.12
CA ASP A 139 0.55 8.98 2.97
C ASP A 139 1.22 9.26 1.61
N LEU A 140 2.21 8.45 1.23
CA LEU A 140 2.90 8.56 -0.05
C LEU A 140 1.97 8.28 -1.24
N GLN A 141 1.10 7.28 -1.13
CA GLN A 141 0.12 6.94 -2.17
C GLN A 141 -0.91 8.06 -2.34
N ALA A 142 -1.38 8.66 -1.25
CA ALA A 142 -2.28 9.79 -1.27
C ALA A 142 -1.63 11.01 -1.94
N GLU A 143 -0.37 11.31 -1.60
CA GLU A 143 0.39 12.40 -2.21
C GLU A 143 0.61 12.19 -3.71
N LYS A 144 1.03 10.99 -4.12
CA LYS A 144 1.15 10.62 -5.53
C LYS A 144 -0.17 10.85 -6.28
N THR A 145 -1.29 10.38 -5.70
CA THR A 145 -2.62 10.48 -6.31
C THR A 145 -3.06 11.94 -6.46
N ARG A 146 -2.75 12.81 -5.47
CA ARG A 146 -3.00 14.25 -5.57
C ARG A 146 -2.25 14.87 -6.74
N ILE A 147 -0.94 14.63 -6.85
CA ILE A 147 -0.11 15.17 -7.94
C ILE A 147 -0.63 14.69 -9.31
N ASP A 148 -0.93 13.39 -9.43
CA ASP A 148 -1.45 12.80 -10.67
C ASP A 148 -2.79 13.44 -11.07
N SER A 149 -3.69 13.63 -10.11
CA SER A 149 -5.01 14.23 -10.35
C SER A 149 -4.89 15.67 -10.83
N VAL A 150 -4.01 16.47 -10.22
CA VAL A 150 -3.77 17.86 -10.62
C VAL A 150 -3.22 17.93 -12.02
N LEU A 151 -2.20 17.11 -12.33
CA LEU A 151 -1.61 17.08 -13.67
C LEU A 151 -2.60 16.57 -14.73
N GLN A 152 -3.49 15.64 -14.38
CA GLN A 152 -4.56 15.19 -15.26
C GLN A 152 -5.57 16.30 -15.57
N VAL A 153 -5.98 17.09 -14.57
CA VAL A 153 -6.86 18.26 -14.77
C VAL A 153 -6.15 19.31 -15.64
N MET A 154 -4.87 19.57 -15.38
CA MET A 154 -4.08 20.47 -16.23
C MET A 154 -3.99 19.96 -17.66
N GLU A 155 -3.83 18.65 -17.86
CA GLU A 155 -3.71 18.05 -19.19
C GLU A 155 -4.99 18.20 -20.01
N GLN A 156 -6.15 18.07 -19.38
CA GLN A 156 -7.46 18.28 -20.02
C GLN A 156 -7.68 19.74 -20.44
N GLN A 157 -7.13 20.70 -19.70
CA GLN A 157 -7.30 22.12 -19.99
C GLN A 157 -6.24 22.65 -20.95
N GLU A 158 -4.97 22.37 -20.65
CA GLU A 158 -3.77 22.88 -21.33
C GLU A 158 -2.65 21.85 -21.26
N SER A 159 -2.73 20.81 -22.12
CA SER A 159 -1.79 19.67 -22.16
C SER A 159 -0.32 20.08 -22.15
N HIS A 160 0.06 21.08 -22.95
CA HIS A 160 1.43 21.57 -23.06
C HIS A 160 2.03 22.06 -21.73
N LEU A 161 1.23 22.60 -20.81
CA LEU A 161 1.73 23.03 -19.49
C LEU A 161 1.94 21.85 -18.54
N ALA A 162 1.03 20.87 -18.56
CA ALA A 162 1.19 19.64 -17.79
C ALA A 162 2.45 18.86 -18.24
N ASP A 163 2.64 18.73 -19.55
CA ASP A 163 3.79 18.05 -20.13
C ASP A 163 5.11 18.77 -19.81
N LEU A 164 5.09 20.10 -19.81
CA LEU A 164 6.24 20.91 -19.41
C LEU A 164 6.66 20.59 -17.96
N LEU A 165 5.71 20.54 -17.02
CA LEU A 165 5.99 20.23 -15.62
C LEU A 165 6.52 18.81 -15.44
N ARG A 166 5.89 17.83 -16.12
CA ARG A 166 6.35 16.43 -16.12
C ARG A 166 7.78 16.31 -16.64
N LEU A 167 8.09 16.92 -17.78
CA LEU A 167 9.43 16.85 -18.37
C LEU A 167 10.48 17.54 -17.50
N ARG A 168 10.18 18.73 -16.98
CA ARG A 168 11.16 19.56 -16.28
C ARG A 168 11.43 19.07 -14.87
N TYR A 169 10.38 18.76 -14.11
CA TYR A 169 10.48 18.57 -12.67
C TYR A 169 10.31 17.09 -12.28
N ILE A 170 9.41 16.34 -12.91
CA ILE A 170 9.29 14.91 -12.64
C ILE A 170 10.42 14.12 -13.32
N GLU A 171 10.62 14.26 -14.63
CA GLU A 171 11.68 13.54 -15.35
C GLU A 171 13.08 14.12 -15.09
N GLY A 172 13.17 15.35 -14.57
CA GLY A 172 14.43 16.06 -14.37
C GLY A 172 15.13 16.46 -15.67
N CYS A 173 14.40 16.63 -16.78
CA CYS A 173 15.02 17.04 -18.04
C CYS A 173 15.51 18.48 -17.96
N GLY A 174 16.79 18.69 -18.27
CA GLY A 174 17.37 20.03 -18.45
C GLY A 174 16.65 20.83 -19.55
N ILE A 175 16.78 22.17 -19.50
CA ILE A 175 16.04 23.11 -20.38
C ILE A 175 16.20 22.73 -21.85
N SER A 176 17.42 22.49 -22.31
CA SER A 176 17.73 22.13 -23.70
C SER A 176 17.01 20.86 -24.17
N LYS A 177 16.93 19.84 -23.31
CA LYS A 177 16.26 18.58 -23.62
C LYS A 177 14.75 18.76 -23.62
N ALA A 178 14.19 19.53 -22.68
CA ALA A 178 12.78 19.84 -22.62
C ALA A 178 12.31 20.63 -23.85
N THR A 179 13.04 21.69 -24.23
CA THR A 179 12.74 22.48 -25.44
C THR A 179 12.78 21.63 -26.70
N LYS A 180 13.73 20.69 -26.80
CA LYS A 180 13.83 19.77 -27.93
C LYS A 180 12.67 18.78 -27.97
N LYS A 181 12.32 18.18 -26.83
CA LYS A 181 11.20 17.22 -26.73
C LYS A 181 9.84 17.87 -27.07
N MET A 182 9.63 19.11 -26.63
CA MET A 182 8.39 19.85 -26.86
C MET A 182 8.37 20.63 -28.18
N ASN A 183 9.48 20.65 -28.93
CA ASN A 183 9.65 21.45 -30.15
C ASN A 183 9.34 22.95 -29.95
N ILE A 184 9.86 23.53 -28.86
CA ILE A 184 9.67 24.96 -28.53
C ILE A 184 11.00 25.70 -28.36
N SER A 185 10.97 27.02 -28.47
CA SER A 185 12.12 27.87 -28.15
C SER A 185 12.36 27.98 -26.64
N ARG A 186 13.59 28.35 -26.25
CA ARG A 186 13.92 28.66 -24.83
C ARG A 186 13.05 29.80 -24.29
N SER A 187 12.82 30.84 -25.08
CA SER A 187 11.98 31.99 -24.70
C SER A 187 10.54 31.56 -24.40
N THR A 188 9.98 30.67 -25.21
CA THR A 188 8.65 30.08 -24.99
C THR A 188 8.61 29.29 -23.68
N LEU A 189 9.64 28.48 -23.42
CA LEU A 189 9.75 27.72 -22.17
C LEU A 189 9.80 28.64 -20.94
N TYR A 190 10.62 29.70 -20.98
CA TYR A 190 10.72 30.65 -19.85
C TYR A 190 9.41 31.37 -19.57
N ARG A 191 8.57 31.57 -20.57
CA ARG A 191 7.22 32.13 -20.40
C ARG A 191 6.24 31.10 -19.82
N TRP A 192 6.28 29.88 -20.32
CA TRP A 192 5.34 28.83 -19.91
C TRP A 192 5.60 28.25 -18.52
N VAL A 193 6.85 28.22 -18.04
CA VAL A 193 7.17 27.71 -16.70
C VAL A 193 6.39 28.43 -15.58
N PRO A 194 6.44 29.77 -15.43
CA PRO A 194 5.69 30.46 -14.38
C PRO A 194 4.17 30.34 -14.57
N GLU A 195 3.68 30.27 -15.81
CA GLU A 195 2.26 30.01 -16.10
C GLU A 195 1.84 28.63 -15.60
N ALA A 196 2.63 27.59 -15.91
CA ALA A 196 2.37 26.22 -15.50
C ALA A 196 2.44 26.05 -13.98
N LEU A 197 3.48 26.60 -13.34
CA LEU A 197 3.62 26.58 -11.87
C LEU A 197 2.45 27.31 -11.20
N GLY A 198 2.06 28.47 -11.75
CA GLY A 198 0.94 29.22 -11.20
C GLY A 198 -0.40 28.52 -11.38
N LYS A 199 -0.60 27.81 -12.48
CA LYS A 199 -1.81 27.00 -12.69
C LYS A 199 -1.87 25.80 -11.76
N TYR A 200 -0.74 25.10 -11.59
CA TYR A 200 -0.63 24.00 -10.65
C TYR A 200 -0.92 24.47 -9.22
N ALA A 201 -0.27 25.56 -8.77
CA ALA A 201 -0.48 26.16 -7.44
C ALA A 201 -1.95 26.45 -7.14
N LYS A 202 -2.68 27.03 -8.11
CA LYS A 202 -4.11 27.30 -7.96
C LYS A 202 -4.94 26.03 -7.77
N LEU A 203 -4.63 24.96 -8.51
CA LEU A 203 -5.36 23.70 -8.42
C LEU A 203 -5.14 22.97 -7.09
N ILE A 204 -3.97 23.16 -6.46
CA ILE A 204 -3.69 22.65 -5.11
C ILE A 204 -4.08 23.62 -3.99
N GLY A 205 -4.64 24.80 -4.32
CA GLY A 205 -5.12 25.78 -3.35
C GLY A 205 -4.05 26.70 -2.75
N LEU A 206 -2.86 26.79 -3.34
CA LEU A 206 -1.82 27.75 -2.95
C LEU A 206 -2.03 29.08 -3.67
N ASN A 207 -2.16 30.19 -2.92
CA ASN A 207 -2.36 31.54 -3.44
C ASN A 207 -1.36 32.53 -2.85
#